data_AF-A0A6N9BZB6-F1
#
_entry.id   AF-A0A6N9BZB6-F1
#
_cell.length_a   1.000
_cell.length_b   1.000
_cell.length_c   1.000
_cell.angle_alpha   90.00
_cell.angle_beta   90.00
_cell.angle_gamma   90.00
#
_symmetry.space_group_name_H-M   'P 1'
#
loop_
_entity.id
_entity.type
_entity.pdbx_description
1 polymer ?
#
loop_
_entity_poly.entity_id
_entity_poly.type
_entity_poly.pdbx_seq_one_letter_code
_entity_poly.pdbx_strand_id
1 'polypeptide(L)'
;MADTVREAGVEEARIRFAEILGAANRDGVVTIVTKRGVPYAAVVPVPEALSQAPTLAELRGSAEGCFGDAAEFVRELRDEWP
;
A
#
# COMPACT_ATOMS: atom_id res chain seq x y z
N MET A 1 -2.52 -7.66 10.65
CA MET A 1 -1.63 -6.79 11.43
C MET A 1 -2.46 -5.59 11.84
N ALA A 2 -2.45 -5.21 13.11
CA ALA A 2 -3.18 -4.01 13.51
C ALA A 2 -2.41 -2.80 13.00
N ASP A 3 -2.91 -2.15 11.95
CA ASP A 3 -2.44 -0.83 11.49
C ASP A 3 -2.63 0.15 12.63
N THR A 4 -1.62 0.26 13.48
CA THR A 4 -1.61 1.24 14.56
C THR A 4 -1.20 2.54 13.92
N VAL A 5 -2.20 3.38 13.64
CA VAL A 5 -1.99 4.73 13.12
C VAL A 5 -1.78 5.67 14.31
N ARG A 6 -0.68 6.42 14.28
CA ARG A 6 -0.41 7.49 15.24
C ARG A 6 -0.19 8.82 14.54
N GLU A 7 -0.40 9.91 15.25
CA GLU A 7 -0.12 11.26 14.77
C GLU A 7 1.11 11.86 15.46
N ALA A 8 1.90 12.63 14.71
CA ALA A 8 3.01 13.40 15.24
C ALA A 8 3.03 14.78 14.60
N GLY A 9 3.19 15.83 15.40
CA GLY A 9 3.40 17.18 14.86
C GLY A 9 4.74 17.27 14.13
N VAL A 10 4.88 18.19 13.17
CA VAL A 10 6.08 18.30 12.33
C VAL A 10 7.38 18.49 13.12
N GLU A 11 7.32 19.21 14.25
CA GLU A 11 8.48 19.41 15.11
C GLU A 11 8.83 18.15 15.92
N GLU A 12 7.81 17.47 16.46
CA GLU A 12 7.98 16.18 17.13
C GLU A 12 8.53 15.12 16.17
N ALA A 13 7.98 15.06 14.96
CA ALA A 13 8.41 14.15 13.91
C ALA A 13 9.87 14.41 13.51
N ARG A 14 10.31 15.67 13.48
CA ARG A 14 11.71 16.02 13.20
C ARG A 14 12.65 15.55 14.30
N ILE A 15 12.27 15.72 15.57
CA ILE A 15 13.07 15.30 16.73
C ILE A 15 13.16 13.77 16.82
N ARG A 16 12.04 13.07 16.61
CA ARG A 16 11.93 11.62 16.78
C ARG A 16 12.00 10.83 15.47
N PHE A 17 12.56 11.42 14.41
CA PHE A 17 12.45 10.84 13.08
C PHE A 17 13.02 9.41 12.99
N ALA A 18 14.17 9.16 13.63
CA ALA A 18 14.79 7.83 13.65
C ALA A 18 13.92 6.77 14.36
N GLU A 19 13.24 7.15 15.45
CA GLU A 19 12.30 6.28 16.15
C GLU A 19 11.08 5.98 15.26
N ILE A 20 10.55 7.00 14.58
CA ILE A 20 9.43 6.87 13.64
C ILE A 20 9.76 5.88 12.52
N LEU A 21 10.94 5.97 11.93
CA LEU A 21 11.41 5.01 10.92
C LEU A 21 11.55 3.60 11.49
N GLY A 22 12.09 3.47 12.71
CA GLY A 22 12.23 2.18 13.38
C GLY A 22 10.89 1.49 13.65
N ALA A 23 9.90 2.26 14.12
CA ALA A 23 8.55 1.76 14.38
C ALA A 23 7.82 1.36 13.09
N ALA A 24 7.95 2.15 12.02
CA ALA A 24 7.40 1.78 10.71
C ALA A 24 8.01 0.47 10.19
N ASN A 25 9.34 0.34 10.25
CA ASN A 25 10.01 -0.83 9.69
C ASN A 25 9.82 -2.12 10.51
N ARG A 26 9.83 -2.04 11.85
CA ARG A 26 9.77 -3.22 12.73
C ARG A 26 8.36 -3.60 13.12
N ASP A 27 7.56 -2.61 13.48
CA ASP A 27 6.28 -2.82 14.17
C ASP A 27 5.09 -2.59 13.22
N GLY A 28 5.35 -2.15 11.98
CA GLY A 28 4.31 -1.83 11.00
C GLY A 28 3.50 -0.58 11.36
N VAL A 29 4.05 0.30 12.20
CA VAL A 29 3.32 1.49 12.69
C VAL A 29 3.30 2.59 11.63
N VAL A 30 2.11 3.04 11.26
CA VAL A 30 1.92 4.20 10.38
C VAL A 30 1.91 5.47 11.21
N THR A 31 2.71 6.45 10.82
CA THR A 31 2.77 7.76 11.50
C THR A 31 2.36 8.88 10.55
N ILE A 32 1.25 9.55 10.86
CA ILE A 32 0.82 10.75 10.14
C ILE A 32 1.51 11.98 10.72
N VAL A 33 2.27 12.69 9.89
CA VAL A 33 2.95 13.92 10.23
C VAL A 33 2.02 15.10 9.96
N THR A 34 1.69 15.86 11.00
CA THR A 34 0.79 17.02 10.92
C THR A 34 1.53 18.34 11.09
N LYS A 35 1.05 19.41 10.43
CA LYS A 35 1.51 20.78 10.65
C LYS A 35 0.31 21.62 11.09
N ARG A 36 0.35 22.13 12.33
CA ARG A 36 -0.78 22.87 12.94
C ARG A 36 -2.10 22.07 12.90
N GLY A 37 -2.02 20.76 13.18
CA GLY A 37 -3.17 19.86 13.16
C GLY A 37 -3.63 19.41 11.76
N VAL A 38 -3.02 19.92 10.68
CA VAL A 38 -3.34 19.49 9.32
C VAL A 38 -2.40 18.36 8.91
N PRO A 39 -2.89 17.19 8.48
CA PRO A 39 -2.06 16.12 7.91
C PRO A 39 -1.29 16.61 6.68
N TYR A 40 0.02 16.36 6.66
CA TYR A 40 0.91 16.81 5.58
C TYR A 40 1.65 15.65 4.89
N ALA A 41 2.01 14.62 5.65
CA ALA A 41 2.70 13.45 5.13
C ALA A 41 2.42 12.24 6.02
N ALA A 42 2.73 11.04 5.53
CA ALA A 42 2.74 9.82 6.33
C ALA A 42 4.08 9.10 6.18
N VAL A 43 4.55 8.50 7.27
CA VAL A 43 5.63 7.52 7.27
C VAL A 43 4.98 6.15 7.42
N VAL A 44 5.18 5.30 6.43
CA VAL A 44 4.60 3.96 6.33
C VAL A 44 5.71 2.95 6.06
N PRO A 45 5.50 1.66 6.37
CA PRO A 45 6.38 0.58 5.94
C PRO A 45 6.59 0.59 4.41
N VAL A 46 7.80 0.26 3.94
CA VAL A 46 8.12 0.26 2.50
C VAL A 46 7.21 -0.67 1.68
N PRO A 47 6.89 -1.91 2.11
CA PRO A 47 5.96 -2.75 1.37
C PRO A 47 4.58 -2.10 1.18
N GLU A 48 4.12 -1.34 2.18
CA GLU A 48 2.85 -0.62 2.11
C GLU A 48 2.93 0.61 1.20
N ALA A 49 4.05 1.34 1.24
CA ALA A 49 4.32 2.44 0.31
C ALA A 49 4.37 1.98 -1.15
N LEU A 50 4.91 0.79 -1.38
CA LEU A 50 5.04 0.18 -2.71
C LEU A 50 3.77 -0.57 -3.14
N SER A 51 2.94 -1.00 -2.19
CA SER A 51 1.63 -1.58 -2.50
C SER A 51 0.65 -0.47 -2.85
N GLN A 52 0.78 0.08 -4.06
CA GLN A 52 -0.35 0.74 -4.68
C GLN A 52 -1.29 -0.36 -5.18
N ALA A 53 -2.19 -0.81 -4.30
CA ALA A 53 -3.30 -1.62 -4.76
C ALA A 53 -4.06 -0.80 -5.81
N PRO A 54 -4.22 -1.30 -7.05
CA PRO A 54 -4.94 -0.59 -8.06
C PRO A 54 -6.35 -0.30 -7.54
N THR A 55 -6.79 0.93 -7.72
CA THR A 55 -8.16 1.33 -7.43
C THR A 55 -9.13 0.46 -8.23
N LEU A 56 -10.34 0.25 -7.70
CA LEU A 56 -11.39 -0.47 -8.45
C LEU A 56 -11.69 0.17 -9.82
N ALA A 57 -11.40 1.47 -9.98
CA ALA A 57 -11.48 2.16 -11.26
C ALA A 57 -10.37 1.74 -12.23
N GLU A 58 -9.13 1.59 -11.75
CA GLU A 58 -7.99 1.10 -12.55
C GLU A 58 -8.16 -0.37 -12.96
N LEU A 59 -8.85 -1.16 -12.13
CA LEU A 59 -9.21 -2.55 -12.45
C LEU A 59 -10.40 -2.68 -13.40
N ARG A 60 -11.14 -1.59 -13.68
CA ARG A 60 -12.37 -1.66 -14.49
C ARG A 60 -12.03 -1.93 -15.96
N GLY A 61 -12.14 -3.19 -16.34
CA GLY A 61 -11.97 -3.64 -17.73
C GLY A 61 -10.54 -4.04 -18.11
N SER A 62 -9.58 -4.01 -17.18
CA SER A 62 -8.21 -4.48 -17.46
C SER A 62 -8.08 -6.01 -17.37
N ALA A 63 -8.98 -6.67 -16.62
CA ALA A 63 -8.91 -8.10 -16.27
C ALA A 63 -7.52 -8.55 -15.75
N GLU A 64 -6.72 -7.59 -15.32
CA GLU A 64 -5.35 -7.80 -14.89
C GLU A 64 -5.36 -8.63 -13.61
N GLY A 65 -4.67 -9.77 -13.64
CA GLY A 65 -4.66 -10.74 -12.54
C GLY A 65 -5.87 -11.68 -12.46
N CYS A 66 -6.90 -11.53 -13.30
CA CYS A 66 -8.06 -12.44 -13.28
C CYS A 66 -7.85 -13.76 -14.04
N PHE A 67 -6.97 -13.77 -15.05
CA PHE A 67 -6.84 -14.89 -15.98
C PHE A 67 -5.45 -15.53 -16.03
N GLY A 68 -4.52 -15.14 -15.14
CA GLY A 68 -3.15 -15.68 -15.14
C GLY A 68 -2.44 -15.47 -16.48
N ASP A 69 -1.78 -16.52 -17.00
CA ASP A 69 -1.25 -16.50 -18.37
C ASP A 69 -2.41 -16.58 -19.37
N ALA A 70 -2.69 -15.45 -20.03
CA ALA A 70 -3.76 -15.33 -21.01
C ALA A 70 -3.63 -16.31 -22.18
N ALA A 71 -2.41 -16.69 -22.59
CA ALA A 71 -2.21 -17.63 -23.67
C ALA A 71 -2.56 -19.07 -23.25
N GLU A 72 -2.27 -19.43 -22.00
CA GLU A 72 -2.67 -20.70 -21.41
C GLU A 72 -4.19 -20.77 -21.24
N PHE A 73 -4.79 -19.74 -20.66
CA PHE A 73 -6.24 -19.66 -20.46
C PHE A 73 -7.03 -19.74 -21.78
N VAL A 74 -6.55 -19.06 -22.84
CA VAL A 74 -7.19 -19.16 -24.18
C VAL A 74 -7.02 -20.54 -24.80
N ARG A 75 -5.90 -21.24 -24.55
CA ARG A 75 -5.74 -22.64 -25.01
C ARG A 75 -6.74 -23.55 -24.31
N GLU A 76 -6.84 -23.46 -22.97
CA GLU A 76 -7.81 -24.26 -22.21
C GLU A 76 -9.24 -24.05 -22.71
N LEU A 77 -9.65 -22.79 -22.92
CA LEU A 77 -10.99 -22.48 -23.44
C LEU A 77 -11.23 -23.01 -24.86
N ARG A 78 -10.20 -23.05 -25.70
CA ARG A 78 -10.31 -23.63 -27.05
C ARG A 78 -10.41 -25.14 -27.02
N ASP A 79 -9.64 -25.77 -26.14
CA ASP A 79 -9.60 -27.22 -25.99
C ASP A 79 -10.85 -27.78 -25.26
N GLU A 80 -11.59 -26.92 -24.55
CA GLU A 80 -12.86 -27.26 -23.89
C GLU A 80 -14.03 -27.46 -24.86
N TRP A 81 -14.00 -26.84 -26.05
CA TRP A 81 -15.09 -26.93 -27.03
C TRP A 81 -14.72 -27.91 -28.17
N PRO A 82 -15.41 -29.06 -28.27
CA PRO A 82 -15.15 -30.09 -29.29
C PRO A 82 -15.63 -29.75 -30.70
#